data_AF-A0A6B3GIZ4-F1
#
_entry.id   AF-A0A6B3GIZ4-F1
#
_cell.length_a   1.000
_cell.length_b   1.000
_cell.length_c   1.000
_cell.angle_alpha   90.00
_cell.angle_beta   90.00
_cell.angle_gamma   90.00
#
_symmetry.space_group_name_H-M   'P 1'
#
loop_
_entity.id
_entity.type
_entity.pdbx_description
1 polymer ?
#
loop_
_entity_poly.entity_id
_entity_poly.type
_entity_poly.pdbx_seq_one_letter_code
_entity_poly.pdbx_strand_id
1 'polypeptide(L)' 'MIVAFSVSPLGVGEDVGEYVADAVRVVRESGLPNRTDAMFTSIEGEWDEVMDVV' A
#
# COMPACT_ATOMS: atom_id res chain seq x y z
N MET A 1 10.26 -11.43 -3.81
CA MET A 1 9.46 -11.01 -4.99
C MET A 1 9.01 -9.56 -4.81
N ILE A 2 8.59 -8.87 -5.88
CA ILE A 2 8.09 -7.48 -5.80
C ILE A 2 6.63 -7.43 -6.27
N VAL A 3 5.76 -6.81 -5.47
CA VAL A 3 4.37 -6.50 -5.82
C VAL A 3 4.18 -4.99 -5.81
N ALA A 4 3.55 -4.45 -6.85
CA ALA A 4 3.10 -3.07 -6.91
C ALA A 4 1.57 -3.03 -6.92
N PHE A 5 0.97 -2.29 -5.99
CA PHE A 5 -0.48 -2.18 -5.87
C PHE A 5 -0.91 -0.72 -5.66
N SER A 6 -2.19 -0.45 -5.88
CA SER A 6 -2.80 0.85 -5.61
C SER A 6 -4.16 0.66 -4.94
N VAL A 7 -4.53 1.61 -4.10
CA VAL A 7 -5.83 1.63 -3.39
C VAL A 7 -6.65 2.77 -3.94
N SER A 8 -7.87 2.47 -4.38
CA SER A 8 -8.83 3.46 -4.91
C SER A 8 -10.11 3.42 -4.07
N PRO A 9 -10.23 4.30 -3.06
CA PRO A 9 -11.43 4.40 -2.24
C PRO A 9 -12.66 4.74 -3.09
N LEU A 10 -13.77 4.05 -2.86
CA LEU A 10 -15.04 4.29 -3.56
C LEU A 10 -16.10 4.78 -2.57
N GLY A 11 -16.91 5.75 -2.99
CA GLY A 11 -18.05 6.25 -2.21
C GLY A 11 -17.70 7.21 -1.07
N VAL A 12 -16.46 7.74 -1.02
CA VAL A 12 -15.97 8.61 0.06
C VAL A 12 -15.78 10.09 -0.34
N GLY A 13 -16.24 10.47 -1.54
CA GLY A 13 -16.10 11.83 -2.06
C GLY A 13 -14.79 12.05 -2.85
N GLU A 14 -14.39 13.32 -2.99
CA GLU A 14 -13.21 13.72 -3.79
C GLU A 14 -11.89 13.65 -2.99
N ASP A 15 -11.97 13.86 -1.67
CA ASP A 15 -10.82 13.82 -0.77
C ASP A 15 -10.53 12.39 -0.31
N VAL A 16 -9.63 11.71 -1.03
CA VAL A 16 -9.24 10.31 -0.73
C VAL A 16 -7.95 10.20 0.09
N GLY A 17 -7.29 11.31 0.38
CA GLY A 17 -5.92 11.34 0.92
C GLY A 17 -5.77 10.64 2.26
N GLU A 18 -6.71 10.82 3.18
CA GLU A 18 -6.67 10.19 4.51
C GLU A 18 -6.78 8.66 4.42
N TYR A 19 -7.71 8.15 3.61
CA TYR A 19 -7.88 6.72 3.37
C TYR A 19 -6.64 6.08 2.72
N VAL A 20 -6.03 6.76 1.76
CA VAL A 20 -4.78 6.29 1.13
C VAL A 20 -3.61 6.33 2.12
N ALA A 21 -3.54 7.36 2.97
CA ALA A 21 -2.50 7.49 3.99
C ALA A 21 -2.56 6.34 5.02
N ASP A 22 -3.77 5.91 5.41
CA ASP A 22 -3.95 4.75 6.28
C ASP A 22 -3.45 3.45 5.65
N ALA A 23 -3.74 3.20 4.38
CA ALA A 23 -3.22 2.03 3.68
C ALA A 23 -1.68 2.05 3.60
N VAL A 24 -1.09 3.20 3.26
CA VAL A 24 0.37 3.36 3.21
C VAL A 24 1.01 3.19 4.59
N ARG A 25 0.32 3.58 5.67
CA ARG A 25 0.81 3.38 7.03
C ARG A 25 0.92 1.89 7.37
N VAL A 26 -0.07 1.06 7.02
CA VAL A 26 0.00 -0.41 7.18
C VAL A 26 1.24 -0.97 6.47
N VAL A 27 1.50 -0.54 5.23
CA VAL A 27 2.69 -0.96 4.48
C VAL A 27 3.98 -0.59 5.20
N ARG A 28 4.08 0.63 5.73
CA ARG A 28 5.28 1.08 6.46
C ARG A 28 5.49 0.35 7.78
N GLU A 29 4.40 0.01 8.47
CA GLU A 29 4.42 -0.73 9.73
C GLU A 29 4.81 -2.21 9.55
N SER A 30 4.72 -2.76 8.32
CA SER A 30 5.12 -4.14 8.02
C SER A 30 6.61 -4.44 8.21
N GLY A 31 7.47 -3.41 8.16
CA GLY A 31 8.92 -3.56 8.21
C GLY A 31 9.57 -4.10 6.92
N LEU A 32 8.78 -4.46 5.90
CA LEU A 32 9.30 -4.90 4.61
C LEU A 32 9.84 -3.70 3.80
N PRO A 33 10.87 -3.90 2.94
CA PRO A 33 11.29 -2.90 1.98
C PRO A 33 10.12 -2.46 1.11
N ASN A 34 9.83 -1.16 1.12
CA ASN A 34 8.70 -0.59 0.41
C ASN A 34 9.02 0.77 -0.19
N ARG A 35 8.25 1.14 -1.22
CA ARG A 35 8.32 2.45 -1.87
C ARG A 35 6.94 2.89 -2.33
N THR A 36 6.51 4.08 -1.91
CA THR A 36 5.29 4.72 -2.42
C THR A 36 5.66 5.81 -3.43
N ASP A 37 5.10 5.72 -4.62
CA ASP A 37 5.19 6.70 -5.69
C ASP A 37 3.79 7.26 -6.02
N ALA A 38 3.69 8.16 -7.01
CA ALA A 38 2.45 8.84 -7.35
C ALA A 38 1.29 7.90 -7.75
N MET A 39 1.58 6.72 -8.31
CA MET A 39 0.56 5.80 -8.83
C MET A 39 0.44 4.49 -8.04
N PHE A 40 1.48 4.09 -7.29
CA PHE A 40 1.57 2.76 -6.68
C PHE A 40 2.36 2.77 -5.38
N THR A 41 2.12 1.76 -4.55
CA THR A 41 3.04 1.34 -3.50
C THR A 41 3.62 -0.02 -3.88
N SER A 42 4.95 -0.12 -3.87
CA SER A 42 5.70 -1.35 -4.11
C SER A 42 6.19 -1.93 -2.78
N ILE A 43 6.08 -3.25 -2.61
CA ILE A 43 6.60 -4.01 -1.46
C ILE A 43 7.45 -5.17 -1.98
N GLU A 44 8.58 -5.42 -1.32
CA GLU A 44 9.48 -6.52 -1.60
C GLU A 44 9.59 -7.48 -0.40
N GLY A 45 9.41 -8.79 -0.64
CA GLY A 45 9.48 -9.82 0.40
C GLY A 45 9.12 -11.21 -0.15
N GLU A 46 8.92 -12.19 0.73
CA GLU A 46 8.34 -13.48 0.33
C GLU A 46 6.84 -13.35 0.02
N TRP A 47 6.29 -14.31 -0.73
CA TRP A 47 4.88 -14.24 -1.16
C TRP A 47 3.90 -14.05 0.01
N ASP A 48 4.01 -14.91 1.02
CA ASP A 48 3.09 -14.89 2.17
C ASP A 48 3.26 -13.58 2.97
N GLU A 49 4.48 -13.10 3.16
CA GLU A 49 4.75 -11.84 3.86
C GLU A 49 4.16 -10.62 3.13
N VAL A 50 4.30 -10.58 1.80
CA VAL A 50 3.77 -9.47 0.99
C VAL A 50 2.24 -9.51 0.94
N MET A 51 1.65 -10.70 0.79
CA MET A 51 0.19 -10.85 0.73
C MET A 51 -0.50 -10.68 2.08
N ASP A 52 0.19 -10.89 3.20
CA ASP A 52 -0.34 -10.56 4.53
C ASP A 52 -0.47 -9.03 4.75
N VAL A 53 0.31 -8.22 4.01
CA VAL A 53 0.28 -6.75 4.11
C VAL A 53 -0.74 -6.10 3.17
N VAL A 54 -0.99 -6.70 2.01
CA VAL A 54 -1.88 -6.19 0.94
C VAL A 54 -3.35 -6.52 1.23
#